data_AF-A0A966GAU7-F1
#
_entry.id   AF-A0A966GAU7-F1
#
_cell.length_a   1.000
_cell.length_b   1.000
_cell.length_c   1.000
_cell.angle_alpha   90.00
_cell.angle_beta   90.00
_cell.angle_gamma   90.00
#
_symmetry.space_group_name_H-M   'P 1'
#
loop_
_entity.id
_entity.type
_entity.pdbx_description
1 polymer ?
#
loop_
_entity_poly.entity_id
_entity_poly.type
_entity_poly.pdbx_seq_one_letter_code
_entity_poly.pdbx_strand_id
1 'polypeptide(L)' 'MKTRLGICQRKRRYATRAEADAVALRADITLRAYRCALCRQFHLTSRTKGLRPPRGVEDGAIIRQP' A
#
# COMPACT_ATOMS: atom_id res chain seq x y z
N MET A 1 -8.83 -0.17 10.04
CA MET A 1 -8.47 -1.55 9.63
C MET A 1 -7.93 -2.28 10.86
N LYS A 2 -8.70 -3.19 11.47
CA LYS A 2 -8.28 -3.85 12.72
C LYS A 2 -7.26 -4.94 12.40
N THR A 3 -5.97 -4.60 12.49
CA THR A 3 -4.88 -5.53 12.18
C THR A 3 -4.69 -6.46 13.38
N ARG A 4 -4.87 -7.78 13.18
CA ARG A 4 -4.55 -8.80 14.20
C ARG A 4 -3.12 -9.31 13.96
N LEU A 5 -2.42 -9.74 15.02
CA LEU A 5 -1.05 -10.28 14.93
C LEU A 5 -0.95 -11.43 13.91
N GLY A 6 -1.89 -12.37 13.91
CA GLY A 6 -1.91 -13.47 12.94
C GLY A 6 -2.14 -13.04 11.48
N ILE A 7 -2.74 -11.87 11.24
CA ILE A 7 -2.87 -11.29 9.89
C ILE A 7 -1.57 -10.58 9.51
N CYS A 8 -0.97 -9.85 10.45
CA CYS A 8 0.31 -9.16 10.28
C CYS A 8 1.43 -10.14 9.91
N GLN A 9 1.50 -11.30 10.58
CA GLN A 9 2.49 -12.33 10.30
C GLN A 9 2.29 -13.00 8.94
N ARG A 10 1.03 -13.16 8.48
CA ARG A 10 0.71 -13.73 7.17
C ARG A 10 0.96 -12.78 6.00
N LYS A 11 1.08 -11.47 6.25
CA LYS A 11 1.29 -10.46 5.22
C LYS A 11 2.77 -10.23 4.95
N ARG A 12 3.11 -10.05 3.67
CA ARG A 12 4.45 -9.60 3.26
C ARG A 12 4.76 -8.22 3.84
N ARG A 13 5.96 -8.06 4.39
CA ARG A 13 6.46 -6.83 5.02
C ARG A 13 7.40 -6.13 4.05
N TYR A 14 7.21 -4.83 3.88
CA TYR A 14 8.10 -3.96 3.11
C TYR A 14 8.70 -2.91 4.04
N ALA A 15 10.00 -2.65 3.87
CA ALA A 15 10.74 -1.69 4.69
C ALA A 15 10.30 -0.26 4.35
N THR A 16 10.10 0.03 3.06
CA THR A 16 9.69 1.35 2.60
C THR A 16 8.31 1.35 1.95
N ARG A 17 7.70 2.54 1.91
CA ARG A 17 6.46 2.74 1.16
C ARG A 17 6.67 2.57 -0.35
N ALA A 18 7.80 3.04 -0.87
CA ALA A 18 8.12 2.96 -2.30
C ALA A 18 8.21 1.51 -2.78
N GLU A 19 8.85 0.61 -2.02
CA GLU A 19 8.86 -0.82 -2.35
C GLU A 19 7.46 -1.43 -2.37
N ALA A 20 6.64 -1.09 -1.36
CA ALA A 20 5.27 -1.59 -1.31
C ALA A 20 4.45 -1.07 -2.51
N ASP A 21 4.55 0.22 -2.82
CA ASP A 21 3.85 0.82 -3.94
C ASP A 21 4.34 0.25 -5.29
N ALA A 22 5.63 -0.04 -5.46
CA ALA A 22 6.16 -0.71 -6.65
C ALA A 22 5.57 -2.11 -6.85
N VAL A 23 5.38 -2.88 -5.76
CA VAL A 23 4.70 -4.17 -5.85
C VAL A 23 3.20 -4.00 -6.11
N ALA A 24 2.57 -2.98 -5.53
CA ALA A 24 1.16 -2.69 -5.78
C ALA A 24 0.89 -2.33 -7.24
N LEU A 25 1.84 -1.66 -7.92
CA LEU A 25 1.75 -1.31 -9.33
C LEU A 25 1.96 -2.50 -10.26
N ARG A 26 2.79 -3.47 -9.86
CA ARG A 26 3.03 -4.71 -10.62
C ARG A 26 1.94 -5.76 -10.41
N ALA A 27 1.07 -5.57 -9.41
CA ALA A 27 0.01 -6.51 -9.13
C ALA A 27 -1.15 -6.33 -10.11
N ASP A 28 -1.68 -7.45 -10.61
CA ASP A 28 -2.84 -7.48 -11.51
C ASP A 28 -4.13 -6.97 -10.82
N ILE A 29 -4.13 -7.00 -9.49
CA ILE A 29 -5.23 -6.51 -8.65
C ILE A 29 -4.89 -5.18 -8.01
N THR A 30 -5.91 -4.36 -7.78
CA THR A 30 -5.71 -3.06 -7.15
C THR A 30 -5.28 -3.22 -5.69
N LEU A 31 -4.02 -2.89 -5.40
CA LEU A 31 -3.47 -2.88 -4.05
C LEU A 31 -3.12 -1.46 -3.60
N ARG A 32 -3.12 -1.26 -2.28
CA ARG A 32 -2.68 -0.03 -1.60
C ARG A 32 -1.71 -0.37 -0.48
N ALA A 33 -0.63 0.40 -0.38
CA ALA A 33 0.29 0.34 0.75
C ALA A 33 -0.29 1.06 1.97
N TYR A 34 -0.19 0.44 3.14
CA TYR A 34 -0.52 1.06 4.42
C TYR A 34 0.53 0.73 5.48
N ARG A 35 0.72 1.65 6.42
CA ARG A 35 1.61 1.44 7.57
C ARG A 35 0.86 0.65 8.65
N CYS A 36 1.42 -0.48 9.04
CA CYS A 36 0.86 -1.31 10.09
C CYS A 36 1.00 -0.65 11.46
N ALA A 37 -0.06 -0.61 12.27
CA ALA A 37 0.02 -0.12 13.65
C ALA A 37 0.80 -1.07 14.59
N LEU A 38 0.94 -2.35 14.23
CA LEU A 38 1.61 -3.35 15.07
C LEU A 38 3.12 -3.42 14.80
N CYS A 39 3.51 -3.81 13.58
CA CYS A 39 4.92 -3.97 13.23
C CYS A 39 5.58 -2.70 12.69
N ARG A 40 4.80 -1.63 12.48
CA ARG A 40 5.25 -0.34 11.91
C ARG A 40 5.85 -0.42 10.49
N GLN A 41 5.84 -1.60 9.87
CA GLN A 41 6.23 -1.86 8.48
C GLN A 41 5.09 -1.57 7.51
N PHE A 42 5.40 -1.55 6.21
CA PHE A 42 4.42 -1.38 5.14
C PHE A 42 3.85 -2.72 4.68
N HIS A 43 2.54 -2.75 4.49
CA HIS A 43 1.79 -3.90 4.00
C HIS A 43 0.87 -3.51 2.85
N LEU A 44 0.48 -4.50 2.06
CA LEU A 44 -0.50 -4.34 0.99
C LEU A 44 -1.91 -4.77 1.44
N THR A 45 -2.89 -4.03 0.93
CA THR A 45 -4.30 -4.32 1.09
C THR A 45 -5.05 -4.05 -0.21
N SER A 46 -6.02 -4.91 -0.53
CA SER A 46 -6.99 -4.68 -1.61
C SER A 46 -8.06 -3.64 -1.25
N ARG A 47 -8.15 -3.26 0.04
CA ARG A 47 -9.04 -2.17 0.46
C ARG A 47 -8.48 -0.83 0.01
N THR A 48 -9.18 -0.17 -0.89
CA THR A 48 -8.77 1.10 -1.50
C THR A 48 -9.43 2.33 -0.87
N LYS A 49 -10.60 2.16 -0.24
CA LYS A 49 -11.38 3.26 0.34
C LYS A 49 -10.57 4.01 1.41
N GLY A 50 -10.32 5.30 1.17
CA GLY A 50 -9.58 6.18 2.09
C GLY A 50 -8.07 5.95 2.13
N LEU A 51 -7.50 5.12 1.24
CA LEU A 51 -6.05 4.92 1.13
C LEU A 51 -5.50 5.68 -0.08
N ARG A 52 -4.36 6.35 0.12
CA ARG A 52 -3.64 7.04 -0.95
C ARG A 52 -3.19 6.02 -2.01
N PRO A 53 -3.48 6.25 -3.31
CA PRO A 53 -3.02 5.39 -4.40
C PRO A 53 -1.49 5.24 -4.42
N PRO A 54 -0.97 4.09 -4.91
CA PRO A 54 0.45 3.91 -5.09
C PRO A 54 0.93 4.95 -6.09
N ARG A 55 2.02 5.63 -5.77
CA ARG A 55 2.69 6.52 -6.71
C ARG A 55 3.85 5.76 -7.32
N GLY A 56 3.81 5.59 -8.63
CA GLY A 56 5.00 5.20 -9.37
C GLY A 56 6.06 6.30 -9.21
N VAL A 57 7.33 5.93 -9.35
CA VAL A 57 8.42 6.92 -9.43
C VAL A 57 8.38 7.65 -10.79
N GLU A 58 7.37 7.39 -11.60
CA GLU A 58 7.06 8.10 -12.83
C GLU A 58 5.69 8.74 -12.63
N ASP A 59 5.60 10.02 -12.98
CA ASP A 59 4.44 10.89 -12.89
C ASP A 59 4.23 11.64 -11.57
N GLY A 60 5.06 12.66 -11.39
CA GLY A 60 4.56 13.90 -10.83
C GLY A 60 3.88 14.74 -11.91
N ALA A 61 2.63 14.46 -12.31
CA ALA A 61 1.81 15.42 -13.06
C ALA A 61 0.29 15.10 -13.10
N ILE A 62 -0.48 15.88 -12.33
CA ILE A 62 -1.73 16.53 -12.79
C ILE A 62 -2.91 15.63 -13.20
N ILE A 63 -3.93 15.51 -12.33
CA ILE A 63 -5.31 15.87 -12.72
C ILE A 63 -6.13 16.33 -11.52
N ARG A 64 -6.27 17.65 -11.40
CA ARG A 64 -7.52 18.29 -10.97
C ARG A 64 -8.59 17.85 -11.97
N GLN A 65 -9.72 17.35 -11.50
CA GLN A 65 -10.93 17.18 -12.31
C GLN A 65 -12.13 17.63 -11.46
N PRO A 66 -13.21 18.08 -12.12
CA PRO A 66 -13.80 19.43 -12.01
C PRO A 66 -14.51 19.73 -10.69
#